data_AF-A0A7W7DD22-F1
#
_entry.id   AF-A0A7W7DD22-F1
#
_cell.length_a   1.000
_cell.length_b   1.000
_cell.length_c   1.000
_cell.angle_alpha   90.00
_cell.angle_beta   90.00
_cell.angle_gamma   90.00
#
_symmetry.space_group_name_H-M   'P 1'
#
loop_
_entity.id
_entity.type
_entity.pdbx_description
1 polymer ?
#
loop_
_entity_poly.entity_id
_entity_poly.type
_entity_poly.pdbx_seq_one_letter_code
_entity_poly.pdbx_strand_id
1 'polypeptide(L)'
;MEGSANDVAFRVCKARRRKTPQGEAFDVRDVLRIAHPAADAEQRKALFGWIAGNVGDDEARAELPAVDRFLTAKAVTSAEEAVRVVTEARVPWEFLPDAMLREPGVWDALVDTVGMTALVRNLARMTRIGTLKPMGDATRRAVARLTDADAVHRARIHPMDAWLAMRVYASGRSQPNRRAAAQTWKPVPAVLDALEETYELAFGAVEPSGRRLLVAVDSSGSMACVKVHAGGSPIGTPYEVGCAMAVMLARIEDGGVHVIDVDTRVHASKVTPRTNLREIARWQPSGGGTDLSLPFTWARDERLEVDGVVLFSDNETWAGRAHPSQALTAYGRSVNATARVVVASMTATGHSIGDPRDDGVLNVAGLDASLPLVVNGFIRG
;
A
#
# COMPACT_ATOMS: atom_id res chain seq x y z
N MET A 1 -15.66 6.17 21.85
CA MET A 1 -16.04 6.15 20.43
C MET A 1 -16.52 7.54 20.06
N GLU A 2 -15.70 8.33 19.39
CA GLU A 2 -16.07 9.67 18.96
C GLU A 2 -16.94 9.62 17.69
N GLY A 3 -17.95 10.49 17.61
CA GLY A 3 -18.90 10.60 16.50
C GLY A 3 -20.35 10.34 16.90
N SER A 4 -21.26 10.57 15.94
CA SER A 4 -22.68 10.26 16.15
C SER A 4 -22.91 8.76 16.31
N ALA A 5 -24.00 8.35 16.96
CA ALA A 5 -24.34 6.92 17.09
C ALA A 5 -24.43 6.24 15.71
N ASN A 6 -24.94 6.94 14.69
CA ASN A 6 -25.04 6.43 13.33
C ASN A 6 -23.68 6.25 12.64
N ASP A 7 -22.71 7.16 12.86
CA ASP A 7 -21.35 7.01 12.32
C ASP A 7 -20.62 5.80 12.93
N VAL A 8 -20.81 5.62 14.25
CA VAL A 8 -20.29 4.44 14.96
C VAL A 8 -20.96 3.18 14.42
N ALA A 9 -22.29 3.19 14.26
CA ALA A 9 -23.04 2.07 13.69
C ALA A 9 -22.53 1.69 12.30
N PHE A 10 -22.27 2.67 11.42
CA PHE A 10 -21.69 2.41 10.10
C PHE A 10 -20.33 1.70 10.19
N ARG A 11 -19.42 2.16 11.06
CA ARG A 11 -18.10 1.54 11.27
C ARG A 11 -18.24 0.12 11.83
N VAL A 12 -19.15 -0.09 12.77
CA VAL A 12 -19.45 -1.41 13.34
C VAL A 12 -20.00 -2.35 12.27
N CYS A 13 -20.98 -1.93 11.46
CA CYS A 13 -21.51 -2.73 10.35
C CYS A 13 -20.41 -3.12 9.34
N LYS A 14 -19.47 -2.21 9.06
CA LYS A 14 -18.35 -2.45 8.14
C LYS A 14 -17.26 -3.37 8.70
N ALA A 15 -17.09 -3.41 10.01
CA ALA A 15 -16.01 -4.11 10.68
C ALA A 15 -16.49 -4.99 11.85
N ARG A 16 -17.71 -5.54 11.75
CA ARG A 16 -18.40 -6.24 12.85
C ARG A 16 -17.57 -7.35 13.47
N ARG A 17 -16.86 -8.09 12.60
CA ARG A 17 -15.92 -9.13 12.96
C ARG A 17 -14.65 -8.96 12.16
N ARG A 18 -13.51 -9.02 12.84
CA ARG A 18 -12.18 -9.09 12.20
C ARG A 18 -11.52 -10.40 12.57
N LYS A 19 -10.81 -10.99 11.62
CA LYS A 19 -9.98 -12.16 11.87
C LYS A 19 -8.52 -11.73 11.93
N THR A 20 -7.78 -12.22 12.91
CA THR A 20 -6.33 -12.10 12.95
C THR A 20 -5.71 -12.94 11.83
N PRO A 21 -4.45 -12.68 11.46
CA PRO A 21 -3.70 -13.56 10.56
C PRO A 21 -3.64 -15.02 11.04
N GLN A 22 -3.72 -15.24 12.36
CA GLN A 22 -3.76 -16.56 13.01
C GLN A 22 -5.15 -17.23 12.93
N GLY A 23 -6.17 -16.53 12.42
CA GLY A 23 -7.53 -17.05 12.21
C GLY A 23 -8.47 -16.87 13.39
N GLU A 24 -8.00 -16.31 14.50
CA GLU A 24 -8.82 -15.92 15.64
C GLU A 24 -9.76 -14.80 15.21
N ALA A 25 -10.98 -14.79 15.72
CA ALA A 25 -11.94 -13.78 15.32
C ALA A 25 -12.41 -12.97 16.51
N PHE A 26 -12.32 -11.65 16.37
CA PHE A 26 -12.76 -10.69 17.35
C PHE A 26 -14.03 -10.03 16.84
N ASP A 27 -15.10 -10.16 17.62
CA ASP A 27 -16.36 -9.47 17.35
C ASP A 27 -16.39 -8.15 18.14
N VAL A 28 -16.98 -7.12 17.56
CA VAL A 28 -17.20 -5.84 18.27
C VAL A 28 -18.03 -6.08 19.55
N ARG A 29 -18.88 -7.11 19.56
CA ARG A 29 -19.60 -7.55 20.76
C ARG A 29 -18.69 -7.86 21.93
N ASP A 30 -17.54 -8.48 21.69
CA ASP A 30 -16.61 -8.87 22.75
C ASP A 30 -15.88 -7.63 23.31
N VAL A 31 -15.51 -6.70 22.43
CA VAL A 31 -14.93 -5.41 22.83
C VAL A 31 -15.91 -4.63 23.70
N LEU A 32 -17.20 -4.58 23.32
CA LEU A 32 -18.25 -3.90 24.08
C LEU A 32 -18.41 -4.51 25.48
N ARG A 33 -18.33 -5.84 25.59
CA ARG A 33 -18.41 -6.56 26.87
C ARG A 33 -17.21 -6.30 27.78
N ILE A 34 -16.01 -6.13 27.24
CA ILE A 34 -14.80 -5.88 28.03
C ILE A 34 -14.75 -4.42 28.50
N ALA A 35 -15.05 -3.48 27.60
CA ALA A 35 -14.86 -2.05 27.86
C ALA A 35 -16.00 -1.43 28.68
N HIS A 36 -17.18 -2.06 28.73
CA HIS A 36 -18.38 -1.55 29.41
C HIS A 36 -18.64 -0.05 29.19
N PRO A 37 -18.65 0.46 27.94
CA PRO A 37 -18.84 1.88 27.70
C PRO A 37 -20.25 2.31 28.09
N ALA A 38 -20.37 3.45 28.75
CA ALA A 38 -21.67 4.07 29.02
C ALA A 38 -22.25 4.67 27.74
N ALA A 39 -23.56 4.49 27.52
CA ALA A 39 -24.29 5.21 26.49
C ALA A 39 -24.68 6.60 27.02
N ASP A 40 -24.45 7.63 26.21
CA ASP A 40 -24.77 9.03 26.51
C ASP A 40 -26.07 9.52 25.83
N ALA A 41 -26.66 8.70 24.97
CA ALA A 41 -27.88 8.99 24.22
C ALA A 41 -28.66 7.70 23.89
N GLU A 42 -29.97 7.82 23.68
CA GLU A 42 -30.86 6.69 23.36
C GLU A 42 -30.42 5.94 22.10
N GLN A 43 -30.05 6.64 21.02
CA GLN A 43 -29.51 6.00 19.81
C GLN A 43 -28.25 5.17 20.08
N ARG A 44 -27.37 5.64 20.99
CA ARG A 44 -26.16 4.89 21.36
C ARG A 44 -26.48 3.69 22.23
N LYS A 45 -27.50 3.81 23.09
CA LYS A 45 -28.03 2.69 23.88
C LYS A 45 -28.65 1.62 22.98
N ALA A 46 -29.44 2.03 21.97
CA ALA A 46 -29.98 1.13 20.95
C ALA A 46 -28.85 0.43 20.17
N LEU A 47 -27.81 1.16 19.75
CA LEU A 47 -26.63 0.58 19.09
C LEU A 47 -25.92 -0.46 19.96
N PHE A 48 -25.61 -0.10 21.22
CA PHE A 48 -24.90 -1.01 22.13
C PHE A 48 -25.76 -2.23 22.46
N GLY A 49 -27.06 -2.03 22.67
CA GLY A 49 -28.03 -3.10 22.84
C GLY A 49 -28.07 -4.03 21.64
N TRP A 50 -28.07 -3.49 20.42
CA TRP A 50 -28.12 -4.29 19.18
C TRP A 50 -26.84 -5.10 18.97
N ILE A 51 -25.67 -4.48 19.18
CA ILE A 51 -24.37 -5.17 19.17
C ILE A 51 -24.32 -6.29 20.23
N ALA A 52 -24.83 -6.02 21.43
CA ALA A 52 -24.87 -6.98 22.52
C ALA A 52 -25.89 -8.12 22.30
N GLY A 53 -26.84 -7.95 21.38
CA GLY A 53 -27.95 -8.87 21.11
C GLY A 53 -29.16 -8.71 22.03
N ASN A 54 -29.28 -7.56 22.69
CA ASN A 54 -30.36 -7.22 23.61
C ASN A 54 -31.47 -6.37 22.95
N VAL A 55 -31.17 -5.75 21.81
CA VAL A 55 -32.11 -4.96 20.99
C VAL A 55 -32.31 -5.68 19.66
N GLY A 56 -33.56 -5.81 19.23
CA GLY A 56 -33.94 -6.48 17.99
C GLY A 56 -33.60 -5.67 16.73
N ASP A 57 -33.60 -6.33 15.57
CA ASP A 57 -33.27 -5.69 14.30
C ASP A 57 -34.26 -4.56 13.94
N ASP A 58 -35.56 -4.71 14.20
CA ASP A 58 -36.57 -3.69 13.85
C ASP A 58 -36.40 -2.39 14.66
N GLU A 59 -36.12 -2.51 15.95
CA GLU A 59 -35.84 -1.36 16.83
C GLU A 59 -34.53 -0.67 16.42
N ALA A 60 -33.49 -1.44 16.10
CA ALA A 60 -32.24 -0.88 15.63
C ALA A 60 -32.37 -0.19 14.26
N ARG A 61 -33.20 -0.72 13.35
CA ARG A 61 -33.50 -0.11 12.05
C ARG A 61 -34.17 1.25 12.19
N ALA A 62 -35.11 1.38 13.12
CA ALA A 62 -35.84 2.62 13.36
C ALA A 62 -34.91 3.75 13.87
N GLU A 63 -33.97 3.40 14.75
CA GLU A 63 -33.09 4.37 15.41
C GLU A 63 -31.80 4.66 14.63
N LEU A 64 -31.32 3.72 13.81
CA LEU A 64 -29.99 3.77 13.20
C LEU A 64 -30.05 3.49 11.69
N PRO A 65 -30.07 4.55 10.84
CA PRO A 65 -30.09 4.41 9.38
C PRO A 65 -28.95 3.53 8.81
N ALA A 66 -27.77 3.53 9.44
CA ALA A 66 -26.66 2.68 9.03
C ALA A 66 -26.92 1.19 9.28
N VAL A 67 -27.62 0.84 10.36
CA VAL A 67 -28.03 -0.53 10.65
C VAL A 67 -29.10 -0.98 9.66
N ASP A 68 -30.06 -0.10 9.34
CA ASP A 68 -31.08 -0.40 8.34
C ASP A 68 -30.48 -0.68 6.95
N ARG A 69 -29.58 0.18 6.49
CA ARG A 69 -28.85 -0.04 5.23
C ARG A 69 -28.05 -1.34 5.25
N PHE A 70 -27.40 -1.66 6.37
CA PHE A 70 -26.62 -2.89 6.52
C PHE A 70 -27.51 -4.13 6.46
N LEU A 71 -28.59 -4.17 7.23
CA LEU A 71 -29.50 -5.32 7.28
C LEU A 71 -30.24 -5.51 5.95
N THR A 72 -30.67 -4.42 5.32
CA THR A 72 -31.27 -4.44 3.98
C THR A 72 -30.30 -4.99 2.94
N ALA A 73 -29.04 -4.53 2.94
CA ALA A 73 -28.02 -5.06 2.02
C ALA A 73 -27.67 -6.53 2.31
N LYS A 74 -27.68 -6.97 3.57
CA LYS A 74 -27.40 -8.37 3.94
C LYS A 74 -28.53 -9.32 3.56
N ALA A 75 -29.77 -8.83 3.47
CA ALA A 75 -30.93 -9.63 3.10
C ALA A 75 -31.07 -9.86 1.58
N VAL A 76 -30.27 -9.18 0.76
CA VAL A 76 -30.28 -9.30 -0.70
C VAL A 76 -29.98 -10.74 -1.14
N THR A 77 -30.80 -11.27 -2.05
CA THR A 77 -30.65 -12.64 -2.55
C THR A 77 -30.38 -12.74 -4.06
N SER A 78 -30.60 -11.65 -4.81
CA SER A 78 -30.39 -11.61 -6.25
C SER A 78 -29.48 -10.45 -6.70
N ALA A 79 -28.86 -10.60 -7.87
CA ALA A 79 -28.00 -9.57 -8.45
C ALA A 79 -28.76 -8.26 -8.75
N GLU A 80 -30.02 -8.35 -9.17
CA GLU A 80 -30.86 -7.19 -9.46
C GLU A 80 -31.15 -6.38 -8.19
N GLU A 81 -31.51 -7.07 -7.10
CA GLU A 81 -31.67 -6.44 -5.78
C GLU A 81 -30.36 -5.80 -5.30
N ALA A 82 -29.22 -6.50 -5.49
CA ALA A 82 -27.91 -5.96 -5.12
C ALA A 82 -27.60 -4.66 -5.87
N VAL A 83 -27.84 -4.63 -7.18
CA VAL A 83 -27.66 -3.43 -8.02
C VAL A 83 -28.54 -2.29 -7.50
N ARG A 84 -29.84 -2.55 -7.27
CA ARG A 84 -30.78 -1.55 -6.76
C ARG A 84 -30.33 -0.96 -5.42
N VAL A 85 -29.95 -1.80 -4.46
CA VAL A 85 -29.51 -1.34 -3.14
C VAL A 85 -28.19 -0.55 -3.22
N VAL A 86 -27.28 -0.92 -4.11
CA VAL A 86 -26.02 -0.17 -4.34
C VAL A 86 -26.29 1.19 -4.97
N THR A 87 -27.20 1.29 -5.95
CA THR A 87 -27.44 2.54 -6.68
C THR A 87 -28.33 3.50 -5.91
N GLU A 88 -29.41 3.02 -5.30
CA GLU A 88 -30.41 3.84 -4.60
C GLU A 88 -29.98 4.18 -3.17
N ALA A 89 -29.60 3.16 -2.39
CA ALA A 89 -29.24 3.34 -0.98
C ALA A 89 -27.75 3.63 -0.75
N ARG A 90 -26.94 3.62 -1.82
CA ARG A 90 -25.48 3.86 -1.81
C ARG A 90 -24.76 3.03 -0.75
N VAL A 91 -25.18 1.78 -0.59
CA VAL A 91 -24.56 0.89 0.39
C VAL A 91 -23.15 0.51 -0.09
N PRO A 92 -22.18 0.44 0.84
CA PRO A 92 -20.86 -0.05 0.51
C PRO A 92 -20.92 -1.54 0.15
N TRP A 93 -20.10 -1.97 -0.81
CA TRP A 93 -20.06 -3.35 -1.27
C TRP A 93 -19.72 -4.35 -0.14
N GLU A 94 -19.03 -3.92 0.91
CA GLU A 94 -18.73 -4.73 2.10
C GLU A 94 -20.00 -5.22 2.83
N PHE A 95 -21.14 -4.55 2.62
CA PHE A 95 -22.41 -4.95 3.22
C PHE A 95 -23.09 -6.08 2.44
N LEU A 96 -22.79 -6.23 1.16
CA LEU A 96 -23.40 -7.26 0.33
C LEU A 96 -22.97 -8.68 0.76
N PRO A 97 -23.78 -9.71 0.47
CA PRO A 97 -23.39 -11.11 0.62
C PRO A 97 -22.29 -11.51 -0.38
N ASP A 98 -21.44 -12.46 0.00
CA ASP A 98 -20.32 -12.94 -0.84
C ASP A 98 -20.78 -13.48 -2.20
N ALA A 99 -21.98 -14.06 -2.27
CA ALA A 99 -22.57 -14.53 -3.53
C ALA A 99 -22.74 -13.38 -4.54
N MET A 100 -23.24 -12.22 -4.08
CA MET A 100 -23.45 -11.04 -4.92
C MET A 100 -22.12 -10.44 -5.40
N LEU A 101 -21.05 -10.60 -4.63
CA LEU A 101 -19.72 -10.12 -5.00
C LEU A 101 -19.03 -10.97 -6.09
N ARG A 102 -19.64 -12.08 -6.51
CA ARG A 102 -19.22 -12.88 -7.66
C ARG A 102 -19.97 -12.51 -8.94
N GLU A 103 -21.03 -11.72 -8.82
CA GLU A 103 -21.88 -11.33 -9.94
C GLU A 103 -21.28 -10.12 -10.70
N PRO A 104 -21.03 -10.24 -12.01
CA PRO A 104 -20.39 -9.17 -12.76
C PRO A 104 -21.23 -7.90 -12.84
N GLY A 105 -22.56 -8.03 -12.92
CA GLY A 105 -23.50 -6.90 -13.00
C GLY A 105 -23.55 -6.07 -11.72
N VAL A 106 -23.31 -6.69 -10.55
CA VAL A 106 -23.19 -5.96 -9.28
C VAL A 106 -21.94 -5.08 -9.29
N TRP A 107 -20.82 -5.63 -9.78
CA TRP A 107 -19.58 -4.87 -9.90
C TRP A 107 -19.65 -3.79 -10.97
N ASP A 108 -20.45 -3.98 -12.03
CA ASP A 108 -20.72 -2.94 -13.03
C ASP A 108 -21.35 -1.71 -12.37
N ALA A 109 -22.43 -1.90 -11.60
CA ALA A 109 -23.06 -0.81 -10.84
C ALA A 109 -22.13 -0.19 -9.77
N LEU A 110 -21.28 -1.00 -9.15
CA LEU A 110 -20.32 -0.54 -8.16
C LEU A 110 -19.20 0.34 -8.76
N VAL A 111 -18.90 0.23 -10.07
CA VAL A 111 -17.87 1.06 -10.73
C VAL A 111 -18.08 2.54 -10.45
N ASP A 112 -19.33 3.00 -10.33
CA ASP A 112 -19.64 4.43 -10.19
C ASP A 112 -19.75 4.88 -8.72
N THR A 113 -19.86 3.93 -7.77
CA THR A 113 -20.16 4.24 -6.36
C THR A 113 -19.02 3.91 -5.40
N VAL A 114 -18.14 2.96 -5.72
CA VAL A 114 -17.02 2.59 -4.82
C VAL A 114 -15.99 3.72 -4.74
N GLY A 115 -15.37 3.91 -3.58
CA GLY A 115 -14.26 4.85 -3.44
C GLY A 115 -13.05 4.47 -4.32
N MET A 116 -12.21 5.45 -4.68
CA MET A 116 -11.06 5.25 -5.58
C MET A 116 -10.12 4.14 -5.10
N THR A 117 -9.75 4.13 -3.82
CA THR A 117 -8.90 3.09 -3.23
C THR A 117 -9.53 1.70 -3.36
N ALA A 118 -10.86 1.59 -3.22
CA ALA A 118 -11.58 0.33 -3.39
C ALA A 118 -11.64 -0.10 -4.86
N LEU A 119 -11.78 0.86 -5.80
CA LEU A 119 -11.72 0.59 -7.24
C LEU A 119 -10.36 -0.01 -7.60
N VAL A 120 -9.27 0.69 -7.28
CA VAL A 120 -7.88 0.28 -7.54
C VAL A 120 -7.61 -1.13 -7.00
N ARG A 121 -8.02 -1.43 -5.77
CA ARG A 121 -7.82 -2.73 -5.12
C ARG A 121 -8.65 -3.88 -5.72
N ASN A 122 -9.73 -3.58 -6.45
CA ASN A 122 -10.64 -4.58 -6.99
C ASN A 122 -10.56 -4.76 -8.52
N LEU A 123 -9.71 -4.02 -9.23
CA LEU A 123 -9.55 -4.15 -10.69
C LEU A 123 -9.31 -5.60 -11.13
N ALA A 124 -8.39 -6.31 -10.47
CA ALA A 124 -8.12 -7.72 -10.76
C ALA A 124 -9.34 -8.64 -10.55
N ARG A 125 -10.12 -8.40 -9.48
CA ARG A 125 -11.35 -9.13 -9.21
C ARG A 125 -12.37 -8.88 -10.31
N MET A 126 -12.61 -7.61 -10.63
CA MET A 126 -13.60 -7.18 -11.62
C MET A 126 -13.24 -7.71 -13.02
N THR A 127 -11.96 -7.78 -13.37
CA THR A 127 -11.52 -8.44 -14.61
C THR A 127 -11.73 -9.95 -14.56
N ARG A 128 -11.38 -10.62 -13.44
CA ARG A 128 -11.53 -12.07 -13.29
C ARG A 128 -12.98 -12.54 -13.42
N ILE A 129 -13.92 -11.84 -12.80
CA ILE A 129 -15.35 -12.17 -12.88
C ILE A 129 -15.97 -11.70 -14.20
N GLY A 130 -15.26 -10.91 -15.00
CA GLY A 130 -15.72 -10.46 -16.30
C GLY A 130 -16.55 -9.17 -16.27
N THR A 131 -16.47 -8.35 -15.24
CA THR A 131 -17.00 -6.98 -15.27
C THR A 131 -16.15 -6.09 -16.18
N LEU A 132 -14.83 -6.13 -16.01
CA LEU A 132 -13.90 -5.35 -16.84
C LEU A 132 -13.43 -6.20 -18.02
N LYS A 133 -13.86 -5.81 -19.23
CA LYS A 133 -13.50 -6.47 -20.50
C LYS A 133 -12.93 -5.45 -21.49
N PRO A 134 -12.14 -5.87 -22.50
CA PRO A 134 -11.76 -4.99 -23.59
C PRO A 134 -13.00 -4.33 -24.23
N MET A 135 -12.94 -3.02 -24.46
CA MET A 135 -14.01 -2.20 -25.05
C MET A 135 -15.34 -2.18 -24.27
N GLY A 136 -15.39 -2.73 -23.05
CA GLY A 136 -16.58 -2.75 -22.20
C GLY A 136 -16.91 -1.39 -21.59
N ASP A 137 -18.20 -1.14 -21.33
CA ASP A 137 -18.65 0.13 -20.74
C ASP A 137 -18.13 0.33 -19.31
N ALA A 138 -18.25 -0.70 -18.45
CA ALA A 138 -17.66 -0.69 -17.11
C ALA A 138 -16.15 -0.37 -17.12
N THR A 139 -15.42 -0.86 -18.13
CA THR A 139 -14.00 -0.54 -18.33
C THR A 139 -13.80 0.93 -18.65
N ARG A 140 -14.60 1.51 -19.56
CA ARG A 140 -14.50 2.95 -19.87
C ARG A 140 -14.78 3.81 -18.64
N ARG A 141 -15.80 3.48 -17.85
CA ARG A 141 -16.15 4.22 -16.63
C ARG A 141 -15.07 4.08 -15.56
N ALA A 142 -14.51 2.88 -15.36
CA ALA A 142 -13.38 2.67 -14.46
C ALA A 142 -12.14 3.47 -14.89
N VAL A 143 -11.80 3.47 -16.18
CA VAL A 143 -10.69 4.26 -16.73
C VAL A 143 -10.92 5.75 -16.48
N ALA A 144 -12.10 6.28 -16.84
CA ALA A 144 -12.42 7.70 -16.65
C ALA A 144 -12.28 8.15 -15.20
N ARG A 145 -12.59 7.27 -14.22
CA ARG A 145 -12.36 7.56 -12.81
C ARG A 145 -10.89 7.54 -12.43
N LEU A 146 -10.15 6.51 -12.87
CA LEU A 146 -8.71 6.37 -12.57
C LEU A 146 -7.88 7.52 -13.12
N THR A 147 -8.29 8.12 -14.23
CA THR A 147 -7.60 9.23 -14.90
C THR A 147 -8.17 10.61 -14.54
N ASP A 148 -9.13 10.70 -13.62
CA ASP A 148 -9.64 11.97 -13.11
C ASP A 148 -8.69 12.51 -12.03
N ALA A 149 -7.92 13.54 -12.40
CA ALA A 149 -6.96 14.19 -11.52
C ALA A 149 -7.59 14.61 -10.18
N ASP A 150 -8.74 15.28 -10.19
CA ASP A 150 -9.35 15.76 -8.95
C ASP A 150 -9.82 14.59 -8.08
N ALA A 151 -10.34 13.52 -8.69
CA ALA A 151 -10.72 12.32 -7.96
C ALA A 151 -9.53 11.60 -7.32
N VAL A 152 -8.40 11.49 -8.04
CA VAL A 152 -7.15 10.92 -7.54
C VAL A 152 -6.61 11.71 -6.35
N HIS A 153 -6.56 13.05 -6.47
CA HIS A 153 -6.07 13.93 -5.39
C HIS A 153 -7.00 13.91 -4.17
N ARG A 154 -8.32 14.04 -4.36
CA ARG A 154 -9.29 13.97 -3.25
C ARG A 154 -9.23 12.64 -2.50
N ALA A 155 -8.97 11.55 -3.23
CA ALA A 155 -8.81 10.23 -2.64
C ALA A 155 -7.44 10.00 -1.98
N ARG A 156 -6.50 10.94 -2.13
CA ARG A 156 -5.13 10.87 -1.61
C ARG A 156 -4.43 9.57 -2.01
N ILE A 157 -4.59 9.18 -3.27
CA ILE A 157 -3.88 8.02 -3.80
C ILE A 157 -2.39 8.34 -3.83
N HIS A 158 -1.58 7.51 -3.17
CA HIS A 158 -0.13 7.66 -3.21
C HIS A 158 0.43 7.04 -4.51
N PRO A 159 1.51 7.58 -5.12
CA PRO A 159 2.13 6.99 -6.32
C PRO A 159 2.48 5.51 -6.13
N MET A 160 2.94 5.13 -4.93
CA MET A 160 3.21 3.74 -4.58
C MET A 160 1.96 2.83 -4.64
N ASP A 161 0.78 3.32 -4.23
CA ASP A 161 -0.46 2.55 -4.34
C ASP A 161 -0.81 2.27 -5.81
N ALA A 162 -0.73 3.30 -6.65
CA ALA A 162 -1.01 3.18 -8.09
C ALA A 162 0.00 2.26 -8.77
N TRP A 163 1.29 2.39 -8.45
CA TRP A 163 2.35 1.54 -8.98
C TRP A 163 2.18 0.08 -8.56
N LEU A 164 1.95 -0.20 -7.27
CA LEU A 164 1.70 -1.55 -6.79
C LEU A 164 0.47 -2.15 -7.46
N ALA A 165 -0.61 -1.38 -7.59
CA ALA A 165 -1.81 -1.83 -8.29
C ALA A 165 -1.53 -2.15 -9.77
N MET A 166 -0.74 -1.32 -10.45
CA MET A 166 -0.30 -1.56 -11.82
C MET A 166 0.50 -2.86 -11.94
N ARG A 167 1.51 -3.07 -11.08
CA ARG A 167 2.35 -4.29 -11.10
C ARG A 167 1.55 -5.54 -10.77
N VAL A 168 0.71 -5.48 -9.74
CA VAL A 168 -0.19 -6.57 -9.36
C VAL A 168 -1.12 -6.88 -10.52
N TYR A 169 -1.82 -5.88 -11.08
CA TYR A 169 -2.77 -6.07 -12.17
C TYR A 169 -2.08 -6.64 -13.43
N ALA A 170 -0.90 -6.12 -13.80
CA ALA A 170 -0.12 -6.59 -14.94
C ALA A 170 0.35 -8.04 -14.81
N SER A 171 0.58 -8.53 -13.59
CA SER A 171 1.01 -9.91 -13.36
C SER A 171 0.00 -10.96 -13.84
N GLY A 172 -1.29 -10.60 -13.91
CA GLY A 172 -2.36 -11.53 -14.32
C GLY A 172 -2.60 -12.70 -13.37
N ARG A 173 -1.93 -12.73 -12.21
CA ARG A 173 -2.03 -13.83 -11.23
C ARG A 173 -1.81 -13.34 -9.81
N SER A 174 -2.52 -13.92 -8.85
CA SER A 174 -2.30 -13.71 -7.41
C SER A 174 -2.51 -15.02 -6.66
N GLN A 175 -1.63 -15.29 -5.69
CA GLN A 175 -1.82 -16.34 -4.71
C GLN A 175 -1.55 -15.76 -3.30
N PRO A 176 -2.60 -15.35 -2.57
CA PRO A 176 -2.44 -14.61 -1.30
C PRO A 176 -1.65 -15.36 -0.22
N ASN A 177 -1.76 -16.70 -0.19
CA ASN A 177 -0.92 -17.55 0.65
C ASN A 177 -0.81 -18.94 0.01
N ARG A 178 0.16 -19.75 0.47
CA ARG A 178 0.45 -21.10 -0.07
C ARG A 178 -0.75 -22.06 -0.05
N ARG A 179 -1.73 -21.83 0.83
CA ARG A 179 -2.92 -22.68 0.98
C ARG A 179 -4.10 -22.19 0.14
N ALA A 180 -4.08 -20.94 -0.32
CA ALA A 180 -5.15 -20.36 -1.13
C ALA A 180 -5.01 -20.77 -2.59
N ALA A 181 -6.15 -20.96 -3.26
CA ALA A 181 -6.19 -21.20 -4.69
C ALA A 181 -5.61 -19.99 -5.45
N ALA A 182 -4.77 -20.28 -6.45
CA ALA A 182 -4.25 -19.26 -7.34
C ALA A 182 -5.41 -18.63 -8.13
N GLN A 183 -5.39 -17.31 -8.22
CA GLN A 183 -6.36 -16.51 -8.96
C GLN A 183 -5.67 -15.99 -10.20
N THR A 184 -6.31 -16.08 -11.37
CA THR A 184 -5.77 -15.58 -12.64
C THR A 184 -6.77 -14.67 -13.34
N TRP A 185 -6.25 -13.75 -14.14
CA TRP A 185 -7.02 -12.86 -15.01
C TRP A 185 -6.16 -12.43 -16.20
N LYS A 186 -6.80 -11.97 -17.27
CA LYS A 186 -6.11 -11.36 -18.42
C LYS A 186 -6.14 -9.84 -18.26
N PRO A 187 -5.00 -9.17 -18.02
CA PRO A 187 -4.97 -7.72 -17.85
C PRO A 187 -5.57 -7.02 -19.08
N VAL A 188 -6.42 -6.01 -18.86
CA VAL A 188 -6.98 -5.17 -19.92
C VAL A 188 -6.04 -4.00 -20.17
N PRO A 189 -5.51 -3.80 -21.40
CA PRO A 189 -4.53 -2.73 -21.67
C PRO A 189 -4.99 -1.34 -21.24
N ALA A 190 -6.25 -0.97 -21.51
CA ALA A 190 -6.79 0.33 -21.12
C ALA A 190 -6.76 0.57 -19.59
N VAL A 191 -6.88 -0.49 -18.77
CA VAL A 191 -6.78 -0.40 -17.31
C VAL A 191 -5.32 -0.22 -16.88
N LEU A 192 -4.37 -0.85 -17.58
CA LEU A 192 -2.94 -0.66 -17.32
C LEU A 192 -2.51 0.76 -17.66
N ASP A 193 -2.91 1.28 -18.82
CA ASP A 193 -2.62 2.65 -19.23
C ASP A 193 -3.24 3.66 -18.24
N ALA A 194 -4.46 3.42 -17.78
CA ALA A 194 -5.10 4.25 -16.77
C ALA A 194 -4.40 4.21 -15.40
N LEU A 195 -3.84 3.07 -14.99
CA LEU A 195 -3.06 2.97 -13.75
C LEU A 195 -1.70 3.68 -13.87
N GLU A 196 -1.09 3.67 -15.05
CA GLU A 196 0.12 4.45 -15.34
C GLU A 196 -0.18 5.96 -15.26
N GLU A 197 -1.30 6.42 -15.82
CA GLU A 197 -1.75 7.81 -15.67
C GLU A 197 -2.12 8.14 -14.21
N THR A 198 -2.78 7.22 -13.49
CA THR A 198 -3.05 7.38 -12.05
C THR A 198 -1.75 7.58 -11.26
N TYR A 199 -0.70 6.83 -11.60
CA TYR A 199 0.63 6.96 -10.98
C TYR A 199 1.22 8.35 -11.21
N GLU A 200 1.13 8.87 -12.43
CA GLU A 200 1.60 10.22 -12.78
C GLU A 200 0.81 11.31 -12.02
N LEU A 201 -0.52 11.20 -11.98
CA LEU A 201 -1.40 12.14 -11.28
C LEU A 201 -1.21 12.11 -9.76
N ALA A 202 -0.90 10.95 -9.18
CA ALA A 202 -0.77 10.76 -7.74
C ALA A 202 0.37 11.57 -7.11
N PHE A 203 1.40 11.97 -7.88
CA PHE A 203 2.50 12.77 -7.35
C PHE A 203 2.03 14.14 -6.83
N GLY A 204 1.00 14.74 -7.44
CA GLY A 204 0.48 16.03 -6.99
C GLY A 204 -0.28 15.96 -5.65
N ALA A 205 -0.57 14.75 -5.15
CA ALA A 205 -1.25 14.55 -3.86
C ALA A 205 -0.28 14.36 -2.68
N VAL A 206 1.04 14.34 -2.94
CA VAL A 206 2.06 14.05 -1.92
C VAL A 206 2.83 15.31 -1.57
N GLU A 207 2.94 15.60 -0.27
CA GLU A 207 3.79 16.67 0.22
C GLU A 207 5.25 16.17 0.35
N PRO A 208 6.23 16.87 -0.26
CA PRO A 208 7.64 16.56 -0.06
C PRO A 208 8.06 16.75 1.39
N SER A 209 9.09 16.02 1.83
CA SER A 209 9.70 16.24 3.13
C SER A 209 10.59 17.50 3.16
N GLY A 210 11.11 17.91 1.98
CA GLY A 210 12.03 19.04 1.85
C GLY A 210 13.43 18.74 2.37
N ARG A 211 13.76 17.45 2.54
CA ARG A 211 15.02 16.97 3.12
C ARG A 211 15.96 16.51 2.02
N ARG A 212 17.27 16.62 2.27
CA ARG A 212 18.32 16.10 1.38
C ARG A 212 18.50 14.61 1.65
N LEU A 213 18.26 13.78 0.65
CA LEU A 213 18.31 12.33 0.76
C LEU A 213 19.42 11.75 -0.11
N LEU A 214 20.18 10.81 0.45
CA LEU A 214 20.96 9.84 -0.32
C LEU A 214 20.16 8.55 -0.42
N VAL A 215 19.76 8.15 -1.62
CA VAL A 215 19.15 6.85 -1.88
C VAL A 215 20.22 5.93 -2.45
N ALA A 216 20.47 4.81 -1.79
CA ALA A 216 21.39 3.79 -2.26
C ALA A 216 20.62 2.50 -2.57
N VAL A 217 20.65 2.11 -3.84
CA VAL A 217 20.03 0.87 -4.32
C VAL A 217 21.12 -0.20 -4.40
N ASP A 218 20.94 -1.29 -3.65
CA ASP A 218 21.80 -2.46 -3.77
C ASP A 218 21.69 -3.03 -5.20
N SER A 219 22.84 -3.14 -5.87
CA SER A 219 23.01 -3.65 -7.23
C SER A 219 23.86 -4.92 -7.26
N SER A 220 23.88 -5.67 -6.16
CA SER A 220 24.53 -6.99 -6.06
C SER A 220 23.79 -8.07 -6.86
N GLY A 221 24.40 -9.25 -6.96
CA GLY A 221 23.81 -10.37 -7.71
C GLY A 221 22.50 -10.89 -7.11
N SER A 222 22.35 -10.87 -5.78
CA SER A 222 21.16 -11.36 -5.07
C SER A 222 19.91 -10.58 -5.47
N MET A 223 20.07 -9.29 -5.76
CA MET A 223 19.00 -8.37 -6.16
C MET A 223 18.31 -8.73 -7.50
N ALA A 224 18.84 -9.71 -8.27
CA ALA A 224 18.19 -10.31 -9.44
C ALA A 224 17.63 -11.73 -9.21
N CYS A 225 17.98 -12.39 -8.11
CA CYS A 225 17.74 -13.82 -7.89
C CYS A 225 16.30 -14.17 -7.48
N VAL A 226 15.58 -13.24 -6.83
CA VAL A 226 14.24 -13.49 -6.30
C VAL A 226 13.21 -12.52 -6.86
N LYS A 227 11.93 -12.83 -6.62
CA LYS A 227 10.80 -11.93 -6.94
C LYS A 227 10.21 -11.37 -5.66
N VAL A 228 10.10 -10.05 -5.61
CA VAL A 228 9.30 -9.35 -4.60
C VAL A 228 7.82 -9.61 -4.91
N HIS A 229 7.02 -9.83 -3.88
CA HIS A 229 5.59 -10.09 -4.02
C HIS A 229 4.78 -9.05 -3.24
N ALA A 230 3.66 -8.63 -3.82
CA ALA A 230 2.66 -7.79 -3.16
C ALA A 230 1.28 -8.41 -3.37
N GLY A 231 0.51 -8.58 -2.30
CA GLY A 231 -0.83 -9.19 -2.37
C GLY A 231 -0.87 -10.58 -3.03
N GLY A 232 0.22 -11.34 -2.93
CA GLY A 232 0.35 -12.66 -3.56
C GLY A 232 0.72 -12.64 -5.06
N SER A 233 0.97 -11.48 -5.64
CA SER A 233 1.41 -11.31 -7.03
C SER A 233 2.89 -10.97 -7.10
N PRO A 234 3.66 -11.53 -8.05
CA PRO A 234 5.04 -11.11 -8.28
C PRO A 234 5.07 -9.72 -8.89
N ILE A 235 5.83 -8.80 -8.30
CA ILE A 235 5.87 -7.39 -8.73
C ILE A 235 7.20 -6.98 -9.35
N GLY A 236 8.26 -7.77 -9.31
CA GLY A 236 9.56 -7.41 -9.88
C GLY A 236 10.72 -8.10 -9.16
N THR A 237 11.95 -7.91 -9.66
CA THR A 237 13.15 -8.24 -8.86
C THR A 237 13.37 -7.18 -7.77
N PRO A 238 14.07 -7.49 -6.66
CA PRO A 238 14.46 -6.46 -5.68
C PRO A 238 15.10 -5.23 -6.32
N TYR A 239 16.03 -5.42 -7.26
CA TYR A 239 16.66 -4.31 -7.98
C TYR A 239 15.66 -3.40 -8.70
N GLU A 240 14.78 -4.01 -9.50
CA GLU A 240 13.77 -3.28 -10.27
C GLU A 240 12.83 -2.48 -9.37
N VAL A 241 12.40 -3.11 -8.26
CA VAL A 241 11.52 -2.46 -7.29
C VAL A 241 12.28 -1.35 -6.54
N GLY A 242 13.56 -1.53 -6.20
CA GLY A 242 14.38 -0.55 -5.50
C GLY A 242 14.63 0.69 -6.36
N CYS A 243 14.94 0.51 -7.63
CA CYS A 243 15.04 1.60 -8.61
C CYS A 243 13.70 2.33 -8.78
N ALA A 244 12.56 1.61 -8.84
CA ALA A 244 11.24 2.24 -8.94
C ALA A 244 10.93 3.12 -7.71
N MET A 245 11.27 2.64 -6.51
CA MET A 245 11.14 3.41 -5.27
C MET A 245 12.07 4.63 -5.26
N ALA A 246 13.31 4.48 -5.73
CA ALA A 246 14.25 5.58 -5.85
C ALA A 246 13.74 6.67 -6.81
N VAL A 247 13.13 6.29 -7.95
CA VAL A 247 12.48 7.25 -8.87
C VAL A 247 11.33 7.99 -8.17
N MET A 248 10.48 7.27 -7.42
CA MET A 248 9.37 7.91 -6.69
C MET A 248 9.87 8.92 -5.67
N LEU A 249 10.86 8.56 -4.85
CA LEU A 249 11.47 9.48 -3.88
C LEU A 249 12.11 10.68 -4.57
N ALA A 250 12.88 10.45 -5.64
CA ALA A 250 13.56 11.51 -6.39
C ALA A 250 12.58 12.49 -7.04
N ARG A 251 11.41 12.00 -7.45
CA ARG A 251 10.34 12.84 -8.01
C ARG A 251 9.53 13.57 -6.95
N ILE A 252 9.28 12.94 -5.79
CA ILE A 252 8.57 13.58 -4.68
C ILE A 252 9.40 14.72 -4.10
N GLU A 253 10.70 14.51 -3.84
CA GLU A 253 11.58 15.50 -3.20
C GLU A 253 12.17 16.54 -4.17
N ASP A 254 11.78 16.50 -5.46
CA ASP A 254 12.09 17.49 -6.51
C ASP A 254 13.51 18.10 -6.44
N GLY A 255 14.53 17.25 -6.63
CA GLY A 255 15.95 17.66 -6.60
C GLY A 255 16.63 17.52 -5.24
N GLY A 256 15.90 17.18 -4.18
CA GLY A 256 16.43 16.85 -2.86
C GLY A 256 17.07 15.46 -2.74
N VAL A 257 17.08 14.64 -3.80
CA VAL A 257 17.54 13.24 -3.75
C VAL A 257 18.72 13.02 -4.69
N HIS A 258 19.78 12.41 -4.16
CA HIS A 258 20.86 11.82 -4.94
C HIS A 258 20.76 10.30 -4.89
N VAL A 259 20.86 9.63 -6.05
CA VAL A 259 20.73 8.17 -6.15
C VAL A 259 22.05 7.54 -6.59
N ILE A 260 22.49 6.52 -5.85
CA ILE A 260 23.64 5.68 -6.18
C ILE A 260 23.24 4.22 -6.23
N ASP A 261 23.95 3.44 -7.05
CA ASP A 261 23.85 1.98 -7.05
C ASP A 261 25.08 1.41 -6.33
N VAL A 262 24.91 0.34 -5.54
CA VAL A 262 25.98 -0.17 -4.68
C VAL A 262 26.09 -1.68 -4.73
N ASP A 263 27.28 -2.19 -5.01
CA ASP A 263 27.65 -3.59 -4.80
C ASP A 263 28.82 -3.70 -3.81
N THR A 264 29.97 -4.21 -4.26
CA THR A 264 31.30 -4.05 -3.66
C THR A 264 31.96 -2.69 -3.94
N ARG A 265 31.35 -1.86 -4.79
CA ARG A 265 31.74 -0.50 -5.15
C ARG A 265 30.50 0.38 -5.32
N VAL A 266 30.70 1.69 -5.27
CA VAL A 266 29.66 2.68 -5.61
C VAL A 266 29.66 2.93 -7.11
N HIS A 267 28.48 2.91 -7.71
CA HIS A 267 28.23 3.18 -9.12
C HIS A 267 27.26 4.37 -9.25
N ALA A 268 27.42 5.13 -10.33
CA ALA A 268 26.43 6.14 -10.68
C ALA A 268 25.12 5.45 -11.07
N SER A 269 24.01 5.86 -10.43
CA SER A 269 22.70 5.33 -10.76
C SER A 269 22.17 5.92 -12.06
N LYS A 270 21.37 5.13 -12.79
CA LYS A 270 20.61 5.59 -13.97
C LYS A 270 19.31 6.30 -13.59
N VAL A 271 18.93 6.26 -12.31
CA VAL A 271 17.71 6.84 -11.79
C VAL A 271 17.72 8.36 -11.93
N THR A 272 16.66 8.89 -12.53
CA THR A 272 16.34 10.32 -12.55
C THR A 272 14.87 10.51 -12.18
N PRO A 273 14.44 11.72 -11.76
CA PRO A 273 13.03 12.01 -11.52
C PRO A 273 12.11 11.77 -12.74
N ARG A 274 12.68 11.71 -13.95
CA ARG A 274 11.98 11.51 -15.23
C ARG A 274 12.11 10.09 -15.77
N THR A 275 12.76 9.18 -15.05
CA THR A 275 12.94 7.79 -15.50
C THR A 275 11.57 7.12 -15.63
N ASN A 276 11.32 6.54 -16.81
CA ASN A 276 10.09 5.80 -17.06
C ASN A 276 10.18 4.41 -16.40
N LEU A 277 9.12 4.00 -15.70
CA LEU A 277 9.07 2.71 -15.01
C LEU A 277 9.24 1.48 -15.93
N ARG A 278 8.80 1.57 -17.19
CA ARG A 278 8.99 0.52 -18.21
C ARG A 278 10.47 0.37 -18.60
N GLU A 279 11.26 1.43 -18.46
CA GLU A 279 12.70 1.41 -18.70
C GLU A 279 13.43 0.62 -17.61
N ILE A 280 13.03 0.82 -16.35
CA ILE A 280 13.63 0.16 -15.17
C ILE A 280 13.57 -1.37 -15.31
N ALA A 281 12.49 -1.91 -15.88
CA ALA A 281 12.32 -3.34 -16.11
C ALA A 281 13.40 -3.97 -17.01
N ARG A 282 14.17 -3.16 -17.75
CA ARG A 282 15.27 -3.61 -18.63
C ARG A 282 16.63 -3.51 -17.94
N TRP A 283 16.72 -2.84 -16.81
CA TRP A 283 17.98 -2.67 -16.09
C TRP A 283 18.36 -3.95 -15.37
N GLN A 284 19.67 -4.15 -15.22
CA GLN A 284 20.25 -5.26 -14.50
C GLN A 284 21.15 -4.70 -13.39
N PRO A 285 21.20 -5.35 -12.22
CA PRO A 285 22.18 -5.01 -11.21
C PRO A 285 23.60 -5.25 -11.76
N SER A 286 24.57 -4.49 -11.23
CA SER A 286 25.99 -4.63 -11.56
C SER A 286 26.55 -6.03 -11.24
N GLY A 287 25.98 -6.70 -10.22
CA GLY A 287 26.38 -8.02 -9.78
C GLY A 287 27.52 -8.00 -8.75
N GLY A 288 27.87 -9.17 -8.22
CA GLY A 288 28.86 -9.32 -7.15
C GLY A 288 28.26 -9.34 -5.75
N GLY A 289 29.08 -9.09 -4.74
CA GLY A 289 28.67 -9.04 -3.33
C GLY A 289 28.13 -7.67 -2.90
N THR A 290 27.64 -7.59 -1.66
CA THR A 290 26.94 -6.42 -1.13
C THR A 290 27.71 -5.79 0.03
N ASP A 291 28.22 -4.57 -0.12
CA ASP A 291 28.83 -3.80 0.97
C ASP A 291 28.01 -2.54 1.30
N LEU A 292 27.12 -2.68 2.28
CA LEU A 292 26.25 -1.57 2.73
C LEU A 292 26.96 -0.53 3.61
N SER A 293 28.28 -0.65 3.83
CA SER A 293 29.08 0.42 4.45
C SER A 293 29.47 1.53 3.44
N LEU A 294 29.43 1.21 2.15
CA LEU A 294 29.85 2.09 1.07
C LEU A 294 29.02 3.37 0.92
N PRO A 295 27.67 3.38 1.05
CA PRO A 295 26.89 4.61 0.98
C PRO A 295 27.37 5.67 1.96
N PHE A 296 27.64 5.28 3.21
CA PHE A 296 28.11 6.18 4.26
C PHE A 296 29.55 6.62 4.05
N THR A 297 30.41 5.69 3.63
CA THR A 297 31.82 5.97 3.34
C THR A 297 31.95 6.95 2.18
N TRP A 298 31.21 6.71 1.09
CA TRP A 298 31.16 7.58 -0.07
C TRP A 298 30.58 8.96 0.27
N ALA A 299 29.45 9.02 0.97
CA ALA A 299 28.87 10.28 1.40
C ALA A 299 29.82 11.09 2.29
N ARG A 300 30.60 10.40 3.14
CA ARG A 300 31.63 11.05 3.97
C ARG A 300 32.76 11.61 3.12
N ASP A 301 33.30 10.80 2.21
CA ASP A 301 34.46 11.16 1.41
C ASP A 301 34.14 12.31 0.45
N GLU A 302 32.93 12.32 -0.11
CA GLU A 302 32.37 13.44 -0.92
C GLU A 302 31.91 14.63 -0.07
N ARG A 303 31.92 14.52 1.27
CA ARG A 303 31.36 15.51 2.21
C ARG A 303 29.92 15.89 1.89
N LEU A 304 29.12 14.92 1.49
CA LEU A 304 27.73 15.11 1.13
C LEU A 304 26.88 15.32 2.39
N GLU A 305 26.42 16.55 2.58
CA GLU A 305 25.49 16.88 3.66
C GLU A 305 24.06 16.41 3.30
N VAL A 306 23.70 15.22 3.77
CA VAL A 306 22.33 14.69 3.64
C VAL A 306 21.66 14.63 5.00
N ASP A 307 20.36 14.88 5.03
CA ASP A 307 19.52 14.75 6.22
C ASP A 307 19.09 13.30 6.45
N GLY A 308 19.06 12.49 5.39
CA GLY A 308 18.79 11.07 5.52
C GLY A 308 19.39 10.19 4.44
N VAL A 309 19.55 8.91 4.76
CA VAL A 309 20.02 7.86 3.85
C VAL A 309 18.95 6.76 3.76
N VAL A 310 18.54 6.39 2.56
CA VAL A 310 17.58 5.30 2.31
C VAL A 310 18.28 4.18 1.55
N LEU A 311 18.30 2.99 2.14
CA LEU A 311 18.95 1.81 1.60
C LEU A 311 17.91 0.80 1.12
N PHE A 312 17.95 0.40 -0.14
CA PHE A 312 17.13 -0.69 -0.67
C PHE A 312 18.00 -1.92 -0.92
N SER A 313 17.77 -3.01 -0.20
CA SER A 313 18.55 -4.27 -0.32
C SER A 313 17.68 -5.49 -0.03
N ASP A 314 18.07 -6.67 -0.50
CA ASP A 314 17.39 -7.94 -0.23
C ASP A 314 17.92 -8.70 1.00
N ASN A 315 18.64 -7.99 1.89
CA ASN A 315 19.11 -8.45 3.20
C ASN A 315 20.23 -9.50 3.21
N GLU A 316 20.90 -9.74 2.08
CA GLU A 316 22.20 -10.40 2.09
C GLU A 316 23.30 -9.37 2.31
N THR A 317 23.66 -9.09 3.57
CA THR A 317 24.85 -8.28 3.84
C THR A 317 26.09 -9.15 3.78
N TRP A 318 27.02 -8.81 2.90
CA TRP A 318 28.39 -9.23 3.06
C TRP A 318 29.08 -8.22 3.99
N ALA A 319 29.65 -8.70 5.10
CA ALA A 319 30.50 -7.86 5.92
C ALA A 319 31.74 -7.51 5.09
N GLY A 320 31.74 -6.31 4.52
CA GLY A 320 32.91 -5.74 3.88
C GLY A 320 34.06 -5.52 4.85
N ARG A 321 34.94 -4.59 4.52
CA ARG A 321 36.07 -4.25 5.41
C ARG A 321 35.64 -3.52 6.69
N ALA A 322 34.43 -2.96 6.71
CA ALA A 322 33.85 -2.22 7.83
C ALA A 322 32.37 -2.57 8.02
N HIS A 323 31.89 -2.53 9.27
CA HIS A 323 30.48 -2.74 9.56
C HIS A 323 29.65 -1.50 9.20
N PRO A 324 28.46 -1.61 8.59
CA PRO A 324 27.64 -0.46 8.19
C PRO A 324 27.38 0.55 9.31
N SER A 325 27.12 0.09 10.55
CA SER A 325 26.95 0.98 11.71
C SER A 325 28.19 1.79 12.07
N GLN A 326 29.40 1.24 11.86
CA GLN A 326 30.65 1.96 12.08
C GLN A 326 30.86 3.03 11.01
N ALA A 327 30.53 2.73 9.75
CA ALA A 327 30.61 3.68 8.66
C ALA A 327 29.60 4.83 8.83
N LEU A 328 28.37 4.53 9.26
CA LEU A 328 27.37 5.52 9.65
C LEU A 328 27.86 6.41 10.79
N THR A 329 28.40 5.81 11.86
CA THR A 329 28.96 6.59 12.99
C THR A 329 30.08 7.51 12.54
N ALA A 330 30.96 7.04 11.64
CA ALA A 330 32.03 7.85 11.09
C ALA A 330 31.52 9.01 10.22
N TYR A 331 30.51 8.77 9.37
CA TYR A 331 29.83 9.80 8.60
C TYR A 331 29.19 10.85 9.53
N GLY A 332 28.42 10.41 10.54
CA GLY A 332 27.73 11.31 11.46
C GLY A 332 28.68 12.21 12.25
N ARG A 333 29.83 11.68 12.70
CA ARG A 333 30.85 12.48 13.41
C ARG A 333 31.55 13.53 12.55
N SER A 334 31.62 13.32 11.24
CA SER A 334 32.46 14.14 10.35
C SER A 334 31.67 15.05 9.42
N VAL A 335 30.41 14.72 9.11
CA VAL A 335 29.58 15.45 8.16
C VAL A 335 28.26 15.89 8.78
N ASN A 336 27.39 14.95 9.18
CA ASN A 336 26.08 15.29 9.74
C ASN A 336 25.64 14.33 10.85
N ALA A 337 25.75 14.79 12.11
CA ALA A 337 25.40 14.01 13.28
C ALA A 337 23.88 13.75 13.44
N THR A 338 23.03 14.50 12.74
CA THR A 338 21.56 14.34 12.82
C THR A 338 20.98 13.54 11.66
N ALA A 339 21.83 12.97 10.79
CA ALA A 339 21.37 12.19 9.66
C ALA A 339 20.64 10.92 10.13
N ARG A 340 19.48 10.65 9.53
CA ARG A 340 18.66 9.47 9.82
C ARG A 340 18.77 8.42 8.71
N VAL A 341 18.70 7.14 9.04
CA VAL A 341 18.88 6.04 8.09
C VAL A 341 17.64 5.17 8.06
N VAL A 342 17.14 4.88 6.86
CA VAL A 342 16.11 3.88 6.63
C VAL A 342 16.71 2.73 5.84
N VAL A 343 16.64 1.52 6.39
CA VAL A 343 17.05 0.29 5.71
C VAL A 343 15.79 -0.47 5.31
N ALA A 344 15.47 -0.46 4.03
CA ALA A 344 14.32 -1.14 3.45
C ALA A 344 14.73 -2.50 2.86
N SER A 345 14.44 -3.53 3.63
CA SER A 345 14.68 -4.94 3.31
C SER A 345 13.58 -5.47 2.39
N MET A 346 13.90 -5.68 1.12
CA MET A 346 12.91 -6.03 0.09
C MET A 346 12.43 -7.48 0.18
N THR A 347 13.16 -8.31 0.93
CA THR A 347 12.81 -9.69 1.20
C THR A 347 12.79 -9.92 2.71
N ALA A 348 11.82 -10.69 3.20
CA ALA A 348 11.68 -11.00 4.62
C ALA A 348 12.59 -12.18 5.00
N THR A 349 13.91 -11.95 5.05
CA THR A 349 14.91 -12.96 5.44
C THR A 349 15.31 -12.90 6.92
N GLY A 350 14.82 -11.91 7.68
CA GLY A 350 14.98 -11.86 9.14
C GLY A 350 16.32 -11.31 9.64
N HIS A 351 17.10 -10.66 8.78
CA HIS A 351 18.34 -9.98 9.16
C HIS A 351 18.15 -8.46 9.28
N SER A 352 18.78 -7.85 10.28
CA SER A 352 18.78 -6.40 10.52
C SER A 352 20.20 -5.87 10.36
N ILE A 353 20.33 -4.71 9.73
CA ILE A 353 21.62 -4.11 9.37
C ILE A 353 21.94 -2.92 10.30
N GLY A 354 20.89 -2.22 10.76
CA GLY A 354 21.00 -1.19 11.79
C GLY A 354 21.10 -1.76 13.21
N ASP A 355 21.82 -1.06 14.10
CA ASP A 355 21.73 -1.32 15.54
C ASP A 355 20.29 -1.02 15.98
N PRO A 356 19.53 -2.00 16.49
CA PRO A 356 18.15 -1.77 16.93
C PRO A 356 18.01 -0.74 18.07
N ARG A 357 19.12 -0.33 18.68
CA ARG A 357 19.18 0.66 19.77
C ARG A 357 19.54 2.07 19.29
N ASP A 358 19.80 2.26 18.00
CA ASP A 358 20.09 3.58 17.43
C ASP A 358 18.77 4.23 16.96
N ASP A 359 18.33 5.26 17.67
CA ASP A 359 17.10 6.03 17.35
C ASP A 359 17.18 6.74 15.97
N GLY A 360 18.39 6.87 15.42
CA GLY A 360 18.65 7.39 14.08
C GLY A 360 18.47 6.35 12.97
N VAL A 361 18.22 5.07 13.28
CA VAL A 361 18.13 3.99 12.28
C VAL A 361 16.79 3.25 12.34
N LEU A 362 16.08 3.24 11.22
CA LEU A 362 14.84 2.50 11.03
C LEU A 362 15.04 1.32 10.07
N ASN A 363 14.80 0.10 10.55
CA ASN A 363 14.79 -1.09 9.70
C ASN A 363 13.34 -1.41 9.30
N VAL A 364 13.08 -1.51 7.99
CA VAL A 364 11.77 -1.87 7.44
C VAL A 364 11.87 -3.22 6.74
N ALA A 365 11.06 -4.17 7.18
CA ALA A 365 10.99 -5.51 6.58
C ALA A 365 9.83 -5.61 5.59
N GLY A 366 10.17 -5.93 4.33
CA GLY A 366 9.22 -6.06 3.24
C GLY A 366 8.91 -4.74 2.54
N LEU A 367 7.94 -4.80 1.65
CA LEU A 367 7.49 -3.67 0.84
C LEU A 367 5.97 -3.58 0.90
N ASP A 368 5.45 -2.42 1.27
CA ASP A 368 4.06 -2.06 1.09
C ASP A 368 3.92 -0.59 0.66
N ALA A 369 2.67 -0.16 0.45
CA ALA A 369 2.36 1.19 0.01
C ALA A 369 2.73 2.30 1.01
N SER A 370 2.97 1.94 2.28
CA SER A 370 3.27 2.89 3.34
C SER A 370 4.76 3.25 3.41
N LEU A 371 5.65 2.49 2.77
CA LEU A 371 7.10 2.69 2.89
C LEU A 371 7.56 4.13 2.61
N PRO A 372 7.11 4.82 1.53
CA PRO A 372 7.50 6.22 1.31
C PRO A 372 7.00 7.16 2.42
N LEU A 373 5.81 6.93 2.96
CA LEU A 373 5.27 7.72 4.08
C LEU A 373 6.07 7.50 5.36
N VAL A 374 6.49 6.25 5.61
CA VAL A 374 7.35 5.88 6.75
C VAL A 374 8.73 6.52 6.61
N VAL A 375 9.31 6.50 5.41
CA VAL A 375 10.60 7.16 5.12
C VAL A 375 10.49 8.66 5.39
N ASN A 376 9.48 9.33 4.82
CA ASN A 376 9.29 10.77 5.00
C ASN A 376 9.02 11.13 6.46
N GLY A 377 8.15 10.37 7.14
CA GLY A 377 7.85 10.59 8.57
C GLY A 377 9.09 10.44 9.44
N PHE A 378 9.86 9.36 9.25
CA PHE A 378 11.06 9.09 10.04
C PHE A 378 12.16 10.12 9.79
N ILE A 379 12.43 10.49 8.54
CA ILE A 379 13.50 11.43 8.20
C ILE A 379 13.17 12.86 8.66
N ARG A 380 11.87 13.24 8.71
CA ARG A 380 11.46 14.56 9.22
C ARG A 380 11.72 14.73 10.73
N GLY A 381 11.72 13.64 11.49
CA GLY A 381 11.88 13.63 12.95
C GLY A 381 10.54 13.53 13.66
#